data_AF-A0A0K9Q1H1-F1
#
_entry.id   AF-A0A0K9Q1H1-F1
#
_cell.length_a   1.000
_cell.length_b   1.000
_cell.length_c   1.000
_cell.angle_alpha   90.00
_cell.angle_beta   90.00
_cell.angle_gamma   90.00
#
_symmetry.space_group_name_H-M   'P 1'
#
loop_
_entity.id
_entity.type
_entity.pdbx_description
1 polymer ?
#
loop_
_entity_poly.entity_id
_entity_poly.type
_entity_poly.pdbx_seq_one_letter_code
_entity_poly.pdbx_strand_id
1 'polypeptide(L)'
;MALVGIHTGFLSVGRRNALRKTWMSSDRDGLRRLEESTGLAFKFVIGRSSNRSEMAELEKEIRKLAYFKEAYRLYDSKFYVKVNDGVYLRPDRLSLLLAKNRSHSLTYIGCMKNGNVVKDPTHKGFRMFSNEDVLIGSWMLAMNIDHEHVEELCQLKCTSSSIAVRNISCSGICQPENQLIKLHKMDICSKTPTIVSSID
;
A
#
# COMPACT_ATOMS: atom_id res chain seq x y z
N MET A 1 4.38 -15.52 -2.37
CA MET A 1 4.64 -14.41 -1.42
C MET A 1 4.80 -13.11 -2.18
N ALA A 2 4.28 -12.00 -1.65
CA ALA A 2 4.42 -10.65 -2.22
C ALA A 2 4.97 -9.68 -1.18
N LEU A 3 5.74 -8.68 -1.63
CA LEU A 3 6.27 -7.62 -0.77
C LEU A 3 5.41 -6.35 -0.92
N VAL A 4 4.82 -5.88 0.17
CA VAL A 4 4.08 -4.62 0.25
C VAL A 4 4.98 -3.53 0.82
N GLY A 5 5.47 -2.67 -0.07
CA GLY A 5 6.23 -1.46 0.25
C GLY A 5 5.31 -0.28 0.51
N ILE A 6 5.27 0.16 1.76
CA ILE A 6 4.48 1.29 2.25
C ILE A 6 5.35 2.55 2.17
N HIS A 7 5.15 3.34 1.12
CA HIS A 7 5.88 4.58 0.90
C HIS A 7 5.44 5.65 1.93
N THR A 8 6.40 6.16 2.70
CA THR A 8 6.16 7.11 3.80
C THR A 8 7.35 8.07 3.97
N GLY A 9 7.14 9.20 4.62
CA GLY A 9 8.14 10.25 4.81
C GLY A 9 8.67 10.35 6.24
N PHE A 10 9.77 11.08 6.44
CA PHE A 10 10.39 11.30 7.76
C PHE A 10 9.40 11.91 8.79
N LEU A 11 8.55 12.85 8.34
CA LEU A 11 7.56 13.52 9.19
C LEU A 11 6.27 12.71 9.40
N SER A 12 6.10 11.58 8.71
CA SER A 12 4.85 10.79 8.71
C SER A 12 4.76 9.76 9.85
N VAL A 13 5.39 10.04 11.00
CA VAL A 13 5.36 9.15 12.18
C VAL A 13 3.92 8.84 12.62
N GLY A 14 3.04 9.85 12.62
CA GLY A 14 1.62 9.69 12.96
C GLY A 14 0.91 8.69 12.06
N ARG A 15 1.15 8.75 10.75
CA ARG A 15 0.56 7.82 9.76
C ARG A 15 1.06 6.40 9.96
N ARG A 16 2.38 6.21 10.12
CA ARG A 16 2.95 4.88 10.42
C ARG A 16 2.34 4.27 11.67
N ASN A 17 2.15 5.07 12.72
CA ASN A 17 1.49 4.62 13.94
C ASN A 17 0.02 4.25 13.72
N ALA A 18 -0.72 5.01 12.91
CA ALA A 18 -2.11 4.68 12.57
C ALA A 18 -2.20 3.38 11.74
N LEU A 19 -1.28 3.14 10.81
CA LEU A 19 -1.22 1.91 10.03
C LEU A 19 -0.96 0.68 10.91
N ARG A 20 0.01 0.77 11.82
CA ARG A 20 0.30 -0.29 12.81
C ARG A 20 -0.92 -0.56 13.72
N LYS A 21 -1.66 0.47 14.11
CA LYS A 21 -2.89 0.31 14.92
C LYS A 21 -4.11 -0.18 14.14
N THR A 22 -3.98 -0.39 12.83
CA THR A 22 -5.10 -0.79 11.96
C THR A 22 -4.70 -2.03 11.16
N TRP A 23 -4.56 -1.94 9.84
CA TRP A 23 -4.45 -3.11 8.98
C TRP A 23 -3.06 -3.78 8.98
N MET A 24 -2.02 -3.16 9.55
CA MET A 24 -0.65 -3.72 9.56
C MET A 24 -0.32 -4.51 10.85
N SER A 25 -1.07 -4.31 11.95
CA SER A 25 -0.73 -4.75 13.31
C SER A 25 0.51 -4.07 13.92
N SER A 26 0.41 -3.71 15.21
CA SER A 26 1.49 -3.18 16.04
C SER A 26 2.13 -4.25 16.91
N ASP A 27 1.51 -5.43 16.98
CA ASP A 27 2.00 -6.60 17.69
C ASP A 27 2.83 -7.47 16.75
N ARG A 28 3.98 -7.97 17.24
CA ARG A 28 4.91 -8.79 16.47
C ARG A 28 4.25 -10.09 16.01
N ASP A 29 3.55 -10.76 16.90
CA ASP A 29 2.91 -12.04 16.58
C ASP A 29 1.67 -11.82 15.70
N GLY A 30 0.95 -10.71 15.91
CA GLY A 30 -0.13 -10.26 15.05
C GLY A 30 0.31 -9.97 13.62
N LEU A 31 1.44 -9.27 13.44
CA LEU A 31 2.03 -9.06 12.12
C LEU A 31 2.44 -10.39 11.51
N ARG A 32 3.17 -11.23 12.25
CA ARG A 32 3.61 -12.54 11.74
C ARG A 32 2.43 -13.39 11.26
N ARG A 33 1.36 -13.47 12.06
CA ARG A 33 0.12 -14.17 11.66
C ARG A 33 -0.51 -13.57 10.41
N LEU A 34 -0.52 -12.25 10.28
CA LEU A 34 -1.01 -11.57 9.07
C LEU A 34 -0.16 -11.95 7.85
N GLU A 35 1.17 -11.91 7.98
CA GLU A 35 2.09 -12.25 6.89
C GLU A 35 1.98 -13.73 6.48
N GLU A 36 1.91 -14.64 7.45
CA GLU A 36 1.76 -16.09 7.22
C GLU A 36 0.40 -16.42 6.58
N SER A 37 -0.69 -15.81 7.05
CA SER A 37 -2.05 -16.09 6.53
C SER A 37 -2.33 -15.49 5.15
N THR A 38 -1.68 -14.37 4.81
CA THR A 38 -1.91 -13.67 3.54
C THR A 38 -0.81 -13.94 2.50
N GLY A 39 0.35 -14.44 2.93
CA GLY A 39 1.53 -14.53 2.08
C GLY A 39 2.07 -13.15 1.65
N LEU A 40 1.78 -12.10 2.40
CA LEU A 40 2.23 -10.72 2.17
C LEU A 40 3.26 -10.34 3.24
N ALA A 41 4.36 -9.71 2.85
CA ALA A 41 5.31 -9.10 3.79
C ALA A 41 5.16 -7.58 3.76
N PHE A 42 5.19 -6.91 4.90
CA PHE A 42 4.94 -5.45 4.96
C PHE A 42 6.18 -4.68 5.40
N LYS A 43 6.58 -3.66 4.62
CA LYS A 43 7.74 -2.81 4.91
C LYS A 43 7.43 -1.35 4.69
N PHE A 44 7.83 -0.50 5.63
CA PHE A 44 7.90 0.93 5.37
C PHE A 44 9.09 1.24 4.47
N VAL A 45 8.83 1.95 3.38
CA VAL A 45 9.84 2.42 2.44
C VAL A 45 10.00 3.92 2.68
N ILE A 46 11.15 4.29 3.25
CA ILE A 46 11.53 5.67 3.55
C ILE A 46 12.86 5.92 2.85
N GLY A 47 12.96 7.07 2.17
CA GLY A 47 14.19 7.49 1.51
C GLY A 47 15.30 7.84 2.50
N ARG A 48 16.36 8.45 1.97
CA ARG A 48 17.47 8.99 2.77
C ARG A 48 17.39 10.51 2.80
N SER A 49 17.68 11.11 3.96
CA SER A 49 17.77 12.56 4.12
C SER A 49 19.22 12.96 4.43
N SER A 50 19.64 14.12 3.93
CA SER A 50 20.88 14.78 4.37
C SER A 50 20.74 15.42 5.75
N ASN A 51 19.50 15.66 6.21
CA ASN A 51 19.23 16.19 7.53
C ASN A 51 19.50 15.13 8.60
N ARG A 52 20.56 15.36 9.39
CA ARG A 52 20.99 14.43 10.45
C ARG A 52 19.93 14.25 11.54
N SER A 53 19.12 15.26 11.83
CA SER A 53 18.06 15.17 12.83
C SER A 53 16.95 14.21 12.39
N GLU A 54 16.52 14.32 11.13
CA GLU A 54 15.53 13.41 10.54
C GLU A 54 16.03 11.97 10.53
N MET A 55 17.29 11.75 10.16
CA MET A 55 17.90 10.42 10.18
C MET A 55 18.02 9.87 11.61
N ALA A 56 18.45 10.69 12.58
CA ALA A 56 18.57 10.27 13.97
C ALA A 56 17.21 9.88 14.59
N GLU A 57 16.15 10.63 14.29
CA GLU A 57 14.80 10.32 14.77
C GLU A 57 14.24 9.05 14.12
N LEU A 58 14.47 8.86 12.81
CA LEU A 58 14.12 7.62 12.12
C LEU A 58 14.86 6.42 12.73
N GLU A 59 16.16 6.54 13.03
CA GLU A 59 16.91 5.47 13.67
C GLU A 59 16.39 5.13 15.07
N LYS A 60 15.95 6.12 15.86
CA LYS A 60 15.29 5.86 17.15
C LYS A 60 14.00 5.06 16.96
N GLU A 61 13.17 5.43 15.98
CA GLU A 61 11.95 4.69 15.65
C GLU A 61 12.28 3.23 15.26
N ILE A 62 13.26 3.03 14.36
CA ILE A 62 13.68 1.69 13.92
C ILE A 62 14.19 0.87 15.11
N ARG A 63 15.01 1.46 15.99
CA ARG A 63 15.52 0.77 17.19
C ARG A 63 14.40 0.37 18.15
N LYS A 64 13.40 1.23 18.37
CA LYS A 64 12.21 0.91 19.17
C LYS A 64 11.41 -0.25 18.57
N LEU A 65 11.47 -0.39 17.26
CA LEU A 65 10.77 -1.39 16.46
C LEU A 65 11.72 -2.50 16.00
N ALA A 66 12.80 -2.79 16.73
CA ALA A 66 13.88 -3.69 16.31
C ALA A 66 13.39 -5.09 15.90
N TYR A 67 12.22 -5.55 16.36
CA TYR A 67 11.63 -6.80 15.87
C TYR A 67 11.20 -6.75 14.38
N PHE A 68 10.87 -5.57 13.83
CA PHE A 68 10.64 -5.37 12.39
C PHE A 68 11.95 -5.36 11.58
N LYS A 69 13.10 -5.19 12.25
CA LYS A 69 14.43 -5.17 11.64
C LYS A 69 14.98 -6.57 11.32
N GLU A 70 14.51 -7.63 11.95
CA GLU A 70 15.04 -8.97 11.65
C GLU A 70 14.51 -9.58 10.35
N ALA A 71 13.41 -9.04 9.81
CA ALA A 71 12.83 -9.46 8.54
C ALA A 71 13.45 -8.73 7.32
N TYR A 72 14.77 -8.49 7.30
CA TYR A 72 15.49 -7.76 6.24
C TYR A 72 16.19 -8.65 5.18
N ARG A 73 15.94 -9.97 5.13
CA ARG A 73 16.50 -10.77 4.03
C ARG A 73 15.83 -10.40 2.70
N LEU A 74 16.64 -10.40 1.64
CA LEU A 74 16.24 -10.24 0.25
C LEU A 74 14.91 -10.96 -0.02
N TYR A 75 13.86 -10.20 -0.28
CA TYR A 75 12.57 -10.76 -0.69
C TYR A 75 12.62 -10.99 -2.19
N ASP A 76 12.93 -12.22 -2.59
CA ASP A 76 12.51 -12.72 -3.89
C ASP A 76 10.99 -12.95 -3.80
N SER A 77 10.22 -12.12 -4.50
CA SER A 77 8.77 -12.08 -4.38
C SER A 77 8.14 -12.06 -5.76
N LYS A 78 7.03 -12.80 -5.90
CA LYS A 78 6.27 -12.86 -7.15
C LYS A 78 5.66 -11.51 -7.52
N PHE A 79 5.31 -10.71 -6.50
CA PHE A 79 4.78 -9.37 -6.67
C PHE A 79 5.47 -8.39 -5.72
N TYR A 80 5.72 -7.18 -6.23
CA TYR A 80 6.13 -6.02 -5.47
C TYR A 80 4.99 -5.00 -5.53
N VAL A 81 4.39 -4.70 -4.39
CA VAL A 81 3.24 -3.83 -4.25
C VAL A 81 3.69 -2.51 -3.63
N LYS A 82 3.42 -1.40 -4.31
CA LYS A 82 3.61 -0.07 -3.76
C LYS A 82 2.28 0.45 -3.19
N VAL A 83 2.28 0.92 -1.95
CA VAL A 83 1.13 1.58 -1.32
C VAL A 83 1.58 2.83 -0.58
N ASN A 84 0.79 3.91 -0.60
CA ASN A 84 1.09 5.12 0.16
C ASN A 84 0.62 4.98 1.62
N ASP A 85 1.30 5.65 2.55
CA ASP A 85 0.95 5.65 3.98
C ASP A 85 -0.41 6.28 4.34
N GLY A 86 -1.10 6.87 3.36
CA GLY A 86 -2.44 7.41 3.48
C GLY A 86 -3.55 6.45 3.02
N VAL A 87 -3.25 5.21 2.64
CA VAL A 87 -4.24 4.28 2.09
C VAL A 87 -4.69 3.28 3.15
N TYR A 88 -6.00 3.03 3.23
CA TYR A 88 -6.53 1.92 4.00
C TYR A 88 -6.54 0.66 3.13
N LEU A 89 -5.74 -0.34 3.48
CA LEU A 89 -5.63 -1.58 2.74
C LEU A 89 -6.38 -2.70 3.47
N ARG A 90 -6.94 -3.64 2.69
CA ARG A 90 -7.47 -4.92 3.19
C ARG A 90 -6.56 -6.05 2.71
N PRO A 91 -5.56 -6.46 3.53
CA PRO A 91 -4.55 -7.47 3.16
C PRO A 91 -5.14 -8.80 2.68
N ASP A 92 -6.22 -9.23 3.30
CA ASP A 92 -6.98 -10.43 2.96
C ASP A 92 -7.57 -10.38 1.53
N ARG A 93 -8.06 -9.21 1.10
CA ARG A 93 -8.58 -9.05 -0.26
C ARG A 93 -7.45 -8.87 -1.27
N LEU A 94 -6.36 -8.20 -0.88
CA LEU A 94 -5.18 -8.06 -1.71
C LEU A 94 -4.54 -9.43 -2.01
N SER A 95 -4.43 -10.32 -1.02
CA SER A 95 -3.86 -11.65 -1.23
C SER A 95 -4.67 -12.47 -2.24
N LEU A 96 -6.01 -12.38 -2.19
CA LEU A 96 -6.89 -13.02 -3.18
C LEU A 96 -6.67 -12.48 -4.60
N LEU A 97 -6.54 -11.15 -4.75
CA LEU A 97 -6.25 -10.54 -6.06
C LEU A 97 -4.91 -11.04 -6.64
N LEU A 98 -3.88 -11.12 -5.81
CA LEU A 98 -2.54 -11.57 -6.23
C LEU A 98 -2.47 -13.08 -6.50
N ALA A 99 -3.35 -13.87 -5.87
CA ALA A 99 -3.46 -15.31 -6.10
C ALA A 99 -4.15 -15.66 -7.43
N LYS A 100 -4.91 -14.74 -8.03
CA LYS A 100 -5.58 -14.92 -9.32
C LYS A 100 -4.58 -15.36 -10.40
N ASN A 101 -4.93 -16.42 -11.15
CA ASN A 101 -4.11 -16.88 -12.25
C ASN A 101 -4.13 -15.87 -13.41
N ARG A 102 -2.98 -15.68 -14.07
CA ARG A 102 -2.80 -14.72 -15.17
C ARG A 102 -2.06 -15.41 -16.30
N SER A 103 -2.50 -15.18 -17.53
CA SER A 103 -1.89 -15.74 -18.73
C SER A 103 -0.53 -15.11 -19.04
N HIS A 104 -0.33 -13.85 -18.66
CA HIS A 104 0.92 -13.12 -18.84
C HIS A 104 1.74 -13.13 -17.53
N SER A 105 3.04 -13.40 -17.66
CA SER A 105 3.98 -13.36 -16.53
C SER A 105 4.34 -11.93 -16.11
N LEU A 106 4.19 -10.96 -17.02
CA LEU A 106 4.45 -9.55 -16.80
C LEU A 106 3.11 -8.79 -16.78
N THR A 107 2.60 -8.51 -15.57
CA THR A 107 1.35 -7.76 -15.40
C THR A 107 1.56 -6.62 -14.40
N TYR A 108 1.14 -5.42 -14.80
CA TYR A 108 1.00 -4.26 -13.92
C TYR A 108 -0.45 -4.16 -13.46
N ILE A 109 -0.69 -4.38 -12.17
CA ILE A 109 -2.02 -4.42 -11.57
C ILE A 109 -2.25 -3.11 -10.82
N GLY A 110 -3.36 -2.44 -11.10
CA GLY A 110 -3.66 -1.16 -10.47
C GLY A 110 -5.02 -0.63 -10.85
N CYS A 111 -5.48 0.38 -10.12
CA CYS A 111 -6.60 1.19 -10.58
C CYS A 111 -6.06 2.22 -11.60
N MET A 112 -5.95 1.78 -12.85
CA MET A 112 -5.48 2.61 -13.95
C MET A 112 -6.44 3.76 -14.16
N LYS A 113 -5.91 4.97 -14.35
CA LYS A 113 -6.72 6.14 -14.70
C LYS A 113 -6.73 6.31 -16.21
N ASN A 114 -7.92 6.51 -16.76
CA ASN A 114 -8.14 6.90 -18.14
C ASN A 114 -8.61 8.36 -18.18
N GLY A 115 -8.16 9.13 -19.18
CA GLY A 115 -8.62 10.51 -19.38
C GLY A 115 -7.50 11.48 -19.74
N ASN A 116 -7.88 12.74 -19.96
CA ASN A 116 -6.94 13.79 -20.38
C ASN A 116 -5.93 14.09 -19.28
N VAL A 117 -4.64 14.10 -19.65
CA VAL A 117 -3.58 14.61 -18.77
C VAL A 117 -3.77 16.11 -18.63
N VAL A 118 -4.21 16.57 -17.45
CA VAL A 118 -4.38 17.99 -17.16
C VAL A 118 -3.00 18.64 -17.14
N LYS A 119 -2.74 19.52 -18.10
CA LYS A 119 -1.49 20.30 -18.22
C LYS A 119 -1.73 21.70 -17.66
N ASP A 120 -1.92 21.82 -16.34
CA ASP A 120 -1.98 23.12 -15.70
C ASP A 120 -0.57 23.53 -15.21
N PRO A 121 0.06 24.57 -15.80
CA PRO A 121 1.40 25.02 -15.43
C PRO A 121 1.48 25.61 -14.01
N THR A 122 0.35 26.03 -13.43
CA THR A 122 0.30 26.61 -12.08
C THR A 122 0.29 25.55 -10.98
N HIS A 123 -0.05 24.30 -11.32
CA HIS A 123 0.05 23.17 -10.42
C HIS A 123 1.48 22.62 -10.44
N LYS A 124 2.28 23.01 -9.43
CA LYS A 124 3.69 22.61 -9.23
C LYS A 124 3.97 21.09 -9.28
N GLY A 125 2.93 20.24 -9.22
CA GLY A 125 3.02 18.78 -9.30
C GLY A 125 3.01 18.17 -10.72
N PHE A 126 2.86 18.97 -11.79
CA PHE A 126 2.70 18.48 -13.18
C PHE A 126 3.94 18.63 -14.07
N ARG A 127 5.16 18.57 -13.51
CA ARG A 127 6.29 18.12 -14.34
C ARG A 127 6.00 16.66 -14.68
N MET A 128 5.83 16.35 -15.97
CA MET A 128 5.26 15.09 -16.48
C MET A 128 5.90 13.81 -15.89
N PHE A 129 7.15 13.88 -15.41
CA PHE A 129 7.85 12.76 -14.77
C PHE A 129 8.27 13.01 -13.31
N SER A 130 7.88 14.14 -12.70
CA SER A 130 8.16 14.39 -11.28
C SER A 130 7.22 13.65 -10.35
N ASN A 131 6.12 13.12 -10.88
CA ASN A 131 5.26 12.19 -10.15
C ASN A 131 5.76 10.76 -10.38
N GLU A 132 6.10 10.08 -9.27
CA GLU A 132 6.60 8.71 -9.26
C GLU A 132 5.64 7.73 -9.97
N ASP A 133 4.32 7.91 -9.82
CA ASP A 133 3.32 7.04 -10.42
C ASP A 133 3.30 7.19 -11.95
N VAL A 134 3.50 8.42 -12.45
CA VAL A 134 3.57 8.69 -13.90
C VAL A 134 4.86 8.13 -14.48
N LEU A 135 5.98 8.23 -13.76
CA LEU A 135 7.24 7.64 -14.18
C LEU A 135 7.14 6.12 -14.28
N ILE A 136 6.67 5.44 -13.22
CA ILE A 136 6.50 3.99 -13.22
C ILE A 136 5.53 3.57 -14.34
N GLY A 137 4.36 4.21 -14.44
CA GLY A 137 3.39 3.91 -15.49
C GLY A 137 3.95 4.06 -16.90
N SER A 138 4.77 5.08 -17.16
CA SER A 138 5.42 5.29 -18.46
C SER A 138 6.39 4.15 -18.81
N TRP A 139 7.16 3.67 -17.83
CA TRP A 139 8.01 2.48 -18.02
C TRP A 139 7.17 1.23 -18.28
N MET A 140 6.07 1.04 -17.54
CA MET A 140 5.22 -0.14 -17.72
C MET A 140 4.59 -0.18 -19.12
N LEU A 141 4.16 0.99 -19.64
CA LEU A 141 3.67 1.12 -21.01
C LEU A 141 4.75 0.80 -22.05
N ALA A 142 6.01 1.18 -21.80
CA ALA A 142 7.12 0.90 -22.71
C ALA A 142 7.59 -0.56 -22.71
N MET A 143 7.38 -1.30 -21.61
CA MET A 143 7.93 -2.65 -21.40
C MET A 143 7.04 -3.80 -21.91
N ASN A 144 6.05 -3.53 -22.78
CA ASN A 144 5.09 -4.53 -23.27
C ASN A 144 4.44 -5.34 -22.12
N ILE A 145 4.05 -4.66 -21.06
CA ILE A 145 3.44 -5.24 -19.87
C ILE A 145 1.92 -5.25 -20.02
N ASP A 146 1.29 -6.31 -19.55
CA ASP A 146 -0.17 -6.39 -19.49
C ASP A 146 -0.71 -5.50 -18.35
N HIS A 147 -1.71 -4.67 -18.64
CA HIS A 147 -2.25 -3.71 -17.67
C HIS A 147 -3.62 -4.18 -17.17
N GLU A 148 -3.68 -4.68 -15.94
CA GLU A 148 -4.95 -5.12 -15.32
C GLU A 148 -5.55 -3.96 -14.51
N HIS A 149 -6.63 -3.38 -15.02
CA HIS A 149 -7.42 -2.39 -14.28
C HIS A 149 -8.26 -3.06 -13.19
N VAL A 150 -8.07 -2.66 -11.93
CA VAL A 150 -8.80 -3.18 -10.76
C VAL A 150 -9.36 -2.01 -9.96
N GLU A 151 -10.67 -1.76 -10.11
CA GLU A 151 -11.36 -0.62 -9.48
C GLU A 151 -11.40 -0.75 -7.96
N GLU A 152 -11.36 -1.97 -7.42
CA GLU A 152 -11.37 -2.26 -5.99
C GLU A 152 -10.12 -1.73 -5.26
N LEU A 153 -9.05 -1.41 -6.00
CA LEU A 153 -7.82 -0.82 -5.45
C LEU A 153 -7.91 0.71 -5.22
N CYS A 154 -8.99 1.37 -5.64
CA CYS A 154 -9.11 2.83 -5.54
C CYS A 154 -10.48 3.32 -5.07
N GLN A 155 -11.20 2.49 -4.30
CA GLN A 155 -12.53 2.83 -3.83
C GLN A 155 -12.50 4.03 -2.87
N LEU A 156 -13.54 4.88 -2.94
CA LEU A 156 -13.67 6.04 -2.05
C LEU A 156 -14.15 5.66 -0.64
N LYS A 157 -14.77 4.50 -0.50
CA LYS A 157 -15.32 3.95 0.74
C LYS A 157 -15.16 2.43 0.75
N CYS A 158 -15.22 1.82 1.93
CA CYS A 158 -15.24 0.36 2.00
C CYS A 158 -16.54 -0.18 1.40
N THR A 159 -16.41 -1.25 0.62
CA THR A 159 -17.50 -2.04 0.06
C THR A 159 -17.24 -3.52 0.38
N SER A 160 -18.17 -4.40 0.00
CA SER A 160 -17.97 -5.84 0.15
C SER A 160 -16.73 -6.36 -0.61
N SER A 161 -16.38 -5.72 -1.73
CA SER A 161 -15.26 -6.09 -2.61
C SER A 161 -14.03 -5.19 -2.51
N SER A 162 -14.13 -3.98 -1.93
CA SER A 162 -13.03 -3.01 -1.91
C SER A 162 -11.76 -3.63 -1.32
N ILE A 163 -10.63 -3.50 -2.02
CA ILE A 163 -9.30 -3.95 -1.57
C ILE A 163 -8.56 -2.79 -0.89
N ALA A 164 -8.69 -1.58 -1.43
CA ALA A 164 -8.08 -0.40 -0.85
C ALA A 164 -9.02 0.80 -0.94
N VAL A 165 -8.98 1.62 0.12
CA VAL A 165 -9.74 2.87 0.22
C VAL A 165 -8.79 4.05 0.18
N ARG A 166 -9.07 4.99 -0.73
CA ARG A 166 -8.31 6.23 -0.91
C ARG A 166 -9.20 7.35 -1.44
N ASN A 167 -8.76 8.59 -1.26
CA ASN A 167 -9.35 9.76 -1.86
C ASN A 167 -8.34 10.41 -2.82
N ILE A 168 -8.76 10.69 -4.05
CA ILE A 168 -7.87 11.28 -5.06
C ILE A 168 -7.44 12.70 -4.69
N SER A 169 -8.29 13.46 -4.00
CA SER A 169 -8.05 14.86 -3.64
C SER A 169 -6.96 15.05 -2.57
N CYS A 170 -6.62 13.98 -1.85
CA CYS A 170 -5.67 14.02 -0.72
C CYS A 170 -4.47 13.08 -0.93
N SER A 171 -4.23 12.58 -2.15
CA SER A 171 -3.16 11.60 -2.46
C SER A 171 -3.19 10.34 -1.56
N GLY A 172 -4.39 9.91 -1.18
CA GLY A 172 -4.65 8.95 -0.09
C GLY A 172 -5.94 9.32 0.62
N ILE A 173 -6.15 8.93 1.86
CA ILE A 173 -7.29 9.40 2.65
C ILE A 173 -6.93 10.76 3.28
N CYS A 174 -7.87 11.69 3.37
CA CYS A 174 -7.64 12.97 4.03
C CYS A 174 -7.50 12.75 5.55
N GLN A 175 -6.50 13.37 6.20
CA GLN A 175 -6.17 13.12 7.62
C GLN A 175 -6.03 11.62 7.96
N PRO A 176 -5.06 10.91 7.35
CA PRO A 176 -4.92 9.46 7.49
C PRO A 176 -4.86 8.98 8.95
N GLU A 177 -4.21 9.75 9.82
CA GLU A 177 -4.00 9.43 11.23
C GLU A 177 -5.31 9.11 11.96
N ASN A 178 -6.38 9.82 11.61
CA ASN A 178 -7.71 9.65 12.20
C ASN A 178 -8.60 8.75 11.35
N GLN A 179 -8.59 8.94 10.03
CA GLN A 179 -9.50 8.21 9.15
C GLN A 179 -9.17 6.72 9.03
N LEU A 180 -7.89 6.34 9.07
CA LEU A 180 -7.50 4.93 9.08
C LEU A 180 -8.14 4.19 10.27
N ILE A 181 -8.09 4.81 11.45
CA ILE A 181 -8.69 4.26 12.67
C ILE A 181 -10.21 4.20 12.56
N LYS A 182 -10.83 5.26 12.01
CA LYS A 182 -12.28 5.31 11.80
C LYS A 182 -12.76 4.19 10.87
N LEU A 183 -12.11 4.01 9.73
CA LEU A 183 -12.42 2.94 8.78
C LEU A 183 -12.22 1.57 9.42
N HIS A 184 -11.15 1.36 10.17
CA HIS A 184 -10.88 0.08 10.82
C HIS A 184 -11.95 -0.34 11.84
N LYS A 185 -12.67 0.60 12.44
CA LYS A 185 -13.78 0.31 13.35
C LYS A 185 -15.07 -0.12 12.62
N MET A 186 -15.14 0.05 11.31
CA MET A 186 -16.31 -0.34 10.52
C MET A 186 -16.19 -1.82 10.15
N ASP A 187 -17.20 -2.61 10.50
CA ASP A 187 -17.23 -4.05 10.21
C ASP A 187 -17.02 -4.36 8.71
N ILE A 188 -17.60 -3.56 7.82
CA ILE A 188 -17.43 -3.72 6.36
C ILE A 188 -15.97 -3.57 5.89
N CYS A 189 -15.12 -2.86 6.64
CA CYS A 189 -13.72 -2.65 6.32
C CYS A 189 -12.81 -3.70 6.97
N SER A 190 -12.98 -3.95 8.27
CA SER A 190 -12.03 -4.75 9.07
C SER A 190 -12.42 -6.22 9.21
N LYS A 191 -13.71 -6.55 9.07
CA LYS A 191 -14.15 -7.95 9.03
C LYS A 191 -14.21 -8.38 7.57
N THR A 192 -13.40 -9.38 7.23
CA THR A 192 -13.60 -10.14 5.99
C THR A 192 -14.87 -10.97 6.20
N PRO A 193 -15.86 -10.91 5.29
CA PRO A 193 -16.89 -11.93 5.27
C PRO A 193 -16.17 -13.27 5.13
N THR A 194 -16.29 -14.14 6.13
CA THR A 194 -15.80 -15.50 6.05
C THR A 194 -16.41 -16.09 4.79
N ILE A 195 -15.62 -16.27 3.74
CA ILE A 195 -16.04 -17.10 2.63
C ILE A 195 -16.10 -18.48 3.25
N VAL A 196 -17.30 -18.88 3.69
CA VAL A 196 -17.60 -20.27 3.99
C VAL A 196 -17.20 -21.00 2.71
N SER A 197 -16.18 -21.83 2.82
CA SER A 197 -15.81 -22.77 1.78
C SER A 197 -17.06 -23.61 1.49
N SER A 198 -17.79 -23.26 0.44
CA SER A 198 -18.64 -24.22 -0.24
C SER A 198 -17.69 -25.14 -0.99
N ILE A 199 -17.13 -26.09 -0.23
CA ILE A 199 -16.82 -27.39 -0.76
C ILE A 199 -18.17 -28.07 -0.90
N ASP A 200 -18.62 -28.21 -2.14
CA ASP A 200 -19.42 -29.34 -2.62
C ASP A 200 -18.85 -29.71 -4.01
#